data_AF-A0A2T6GB47-F1
#
_entry.id   AF-A0A2T6GB47-F1
#
_cell.length_a   1.000
_cell.length_b   1.000
_cell.length_c   1.000
_cell.angle_alpha   90.00
_cell.angle_beta   90.00
_cell.angle_gamma   90.00
#
_symmetry.space_group_name_H-M   'P 1'
#
loop_
_entity.id
_entity.type
_entity.pdbx_description
1 polymer ?
#
loop_
_entity_poly.entity_id
_entity_poly.type
_entity_poly.pdbx_seq_one_letter_code
_entity_poly.pdbx_strand_id
1 'polypeptide(L)'
;MPKSLINEAILSQILHHLRHGQLRRCVEMGLEPEILAQLQSPAVHSLLLNSQVSWCNVFIDGASIKRLLANAQRSRDEMRTIERALRLGATCQMLQFFFGMSPQDVALQRAMLGLRPRRGRCRALSEELDALVWYRWLHFMREYQVEPEDNVALLDLAMLMTEEINAPPELDGNDPDTPGILSLSVIWNRIQYWIQAGFYPPKGNGRALPPPPPAPDLATLDEGEYAP
;
A
#
# COMPACT_ATOMS: atom_id res chain seq x y z
N MET A 1 0.91 -7.44 51.92
CA MET A 1 2.13 -7.01 51.19
C MET A 1 1.95 -7.43 49.74
N PRO A 2 1.96 -6.51 48.75
CA PRO A 2 1.57 -6.87 47.39
C PRO A 2 2.63 -7.78 46.76
N LYS A 3 2.18 -8.94 46.27
CA LYS A 3 2.98 -9.80 45.41
C LYS A 3 3.31 -9.03 44.14
N SER A 4 4.54 -9.14 43.64
CA SER A 4 4.87 -8.60 42.32
C SER A 4 4.10 -9.40 41.26
N LEU A 5 3.03 -8.80 40.73
CA LEU A 5 2.20 -9.40 39.67
C LEU A 5 3.02 -9.76 38.43
N ILE A 6 4.11 -9.03 38.19
CA ILE A 6 5.06 -9.26 37.10
C ILE A 6 5.86 -10.54 37.34
N ASN A 7 6.37 -10.74 38.57
CA ASN A 7 7.09 -11.97 38.92
C ASN A 7 6.17 -13.19 38.74
N GLU A 8 4.90 -13.08 39.13
CA GLU A 8 3.92 -14.16 38.99
C GLU A 8 3.61 -14.46 37.51
N ALA A 9 3.37 -13.43 36.70
CA ALA A 9 3.09 -13.58 35.28
C ALA A 9 4.25 -14.23 34.53
N ILE A 10 5.49 -13.76 34.79
CA ILE A 10 6.69 -14.29 34.15
C ILE A 10 6.99 -15.71 34.63
N LEU A 11 6.87 -15.98 35.93
CA LEU A 11 7.07 -17.33 36.48
C LEU A 11 6.05 -18.33 35.92
N SER A 12 4.79 -17.93 35.78
CA SER A 12 3.74 -18.74 35.14
C SER A 12 4.10 -19.07 33.69
N GLN A 13 4.60 -18.09 32.94
CA GLN A 13 5.03 -18.25 31.55
C GLN A 13 6.25 -19.18 31.43
N ILE A 14 7.25 -19.03 32.31
CA ILE A 14 8.43 -19.90 32.37
C ILE A 14 8.01 -21.34 32.65
N LEU A 15 7.14 -21.55 33.64
CA LEU A 15 6.65 -22.89 33.98
C LEU A 15 5.80 -23.50 32.87
N HIS A 16 5.03 -22.69 32.15
CA HIS A 16 4.31 -23.13 30.96
C HIS A 16 5.29 -23.64 29.89
N HIS A 17 6.32 -22.86 29.57
CA HIS A 17 7.34 -23.27 28.60
C HIS A 17 8.11 -24.52 29.04
N LEU A 18 8.47 -24.63 30.32
CA LEU A 18 9.12 -25.82 30.89
C LEU A 18 8.23 -27.06 30.75
N ARG A 19 6.95 -26.97 31.10
CA ARG A 19 5.99 -28.10 30.96
C ARG A 19 5.78 -28.55 29.52
N HIS A 20 5.88 -27.63 28.55
CA HIS A 20 5.73 -27.92 27.13
C HIS A 20 7.06 -28.23 26.42
N GLY A 21 8.17 -28.39 27.15
CA GLY A 21 9.49 -28.72 26.59
C GLY A 21 10.12 -27.59 25.77
N GLN A 22 9.63 -26.35 25.91
CA GLN A 22 10.06 -25.19 25.14
C GLN A 22 11.27 -24.51 25.79
N LEU A 23 12.34 -25.27 26.08
CA LEU A 23 13.53 -24.79 26.81
C LEU A 23 14.23 -23.61 26.11
N ARG A 24 14.22 -23.58 24.76
CA ARG A 24 14.79 -22.46 23.98
C ARG A 24 14.16 -21.11 24.35
N ARG A 25 12.84 -21.08 24.54
CA ARG A 25 12.12 -19.85 24.91
C ARG A 25 12.44 -19.39 26.32
N CYS A 26 12.74 -20.33 27.22
CA CYS A 26 13.21 -19.98 28.57
C CYS A 26 14.59 -19.32 28.54
N VAL A 27 15.50 -19.82 27.68
CA VAL A 27 16.83 -19.22 27.48
C VAL A 27 16.73 -17.85 26.81
N GLU A 28 15.81 -17.68 25.84
CA GLU A 28 15.52 -16.37 25.22
C GLU A 28 15.00 -15.33 26.22
N MET A 29 14.32 -15.77 27.28
CA MET A 29 13.92 -14.90 28.41
C MET A 29 15.08 -14.56 29.36
N GLY A 30 16.30 -15.04 29.08
CA GLY A 30 17.49 -14.76 29.87
C GLY A 30 17.72 -15.72 31.05
N LEU A 31 17.02 -16.86 31.08
CA LEU A 31 17.25 -17.87 32.12
C LEU A 31 18.41 -18.80 31.74
N GLU A 32 19.35 -18.92 32.66
CA GLU A 32 20.46 -19.85 32.53
C GLU A 32 20.00 -21.31 32.71
N PRO A 33 20.62 -22.29 32.01
CA PRO A 33 20.26 -23.71 32.11
C PRO A 33 20.28 -24.25 33.54
N GLU A 34 21.22 -23.77 34.37
CA GLU A 34 21.38 -24.15 35.77
C GLU A 34 20.16 -23.75 36.61
N ILE A 35 19.61 -22.56 36.34
CA ILE A 35 18.41 -22.03 36.99
C ILE A 35 17.18 -22.83 36.54
N LEU A 36 17.11 -23.19 35.25
CA LEU A 36 16.03 -24.01 34.69
C LEU A 36 15.97 -25.41 35.32
N ALA A 37 17.13 -26.03 35.58
CA ALA A 37 17.21 -27.31 36.27
C ALA A 37 16.68 -27.23 37.70
N GLN A 38 16.99 -26.14 38.42
CA GLN A 38 16.51 -25.92 39.79
C GLN A 38 15.02 -25.57 39.87
N LEU A 39 14.48 -24.90 38.84
CA LEU A 39 13.06 -24.55 38.73
C LEU A 39 12.13 -25.76 38.60
N GLN A 40 12.67 -26.94 38.26
CA GLN A 40 11.89 -28.19 38.26
C GLN A 40 11.50 -28.61 39.68
N SER A 41 12.19 -28.11 40.71
CA SER A 41 11.85 -28.40 42.10
C SER A 41 10.66 -27.54 42.58
N PRO A 42 9.63 -28.14 43.20
CA PRO A 42 8.47 -27.40 43.72
C PRO A 42 8.82 -26.36 44.80
N ALA A 43 9.92 -26.58 45.52
CA ALA A 43 10.40 -25.69 46.57
C ALA A 43 10.92 -24.36 46.00
N VAL A 44 11.72 -24.40 44.93
CA VAL A 44 12.26 -23.20 44.27
C VAL A 44 11.14 -22.41 43.59
N HIS A 45 10.19 -23.09 42.97
CA HIS A 45 8.98 -22.45 42.42
C HIS A 45 8.24 -21.66 43.52
N SER A 46 7.97 -22.29 44.66
CA SER A 46 7.25 -21.65 45.77
C SER A 46 8.01 -20.46 46.36
N LEU A 47 9.35 -20.52 46.36
CA LEU A 47 10.20 -19.43 46.81
C LEU A 47 10.14 -18.23 45.85
N LEU A 48 10.26 -18.47 44.54
CA LEU A 48 10.23 -17.40 43.53
C LEU A 48 8.87 -16.71 43.43
N LEU A 49 7.78 -17.48 43.58
CA LEU A 49 6.41 -16.96 43.56
C LEU A 49 6.09 -16.10 44.79
N ASN A 50 6.65 -16.44 45.94
CA ASN A 50 6.44 -15.71 47.20
C ASN A 50 7.55 -14.69 47.52
N SER A 51 8.50 -14.49 46.60
CA SER A 51 9.58 -13.52 46.77
C SER A 51 9.03 -12.09 46.80
N GLN A 52 9.50 -11.31 47.78
CA GLN A 52 9.19 -9.88 47.90
C GLN A 52 10.10 -9.00 47.03
N VAL A 53 11.15 -9.59 46.44
CA VAL A 53 12.11 -8.89 45.58
C VAL A 53 11.68 -9.04 44.12
N SER A 54 11.65 -7.94 43.36
CA SER A 54 11.48 -7.98 41.91
C SER A 54 12.72 -8.58 41.26
N TRP A 55 12.63 -9.82 40.80
CA TRP A 55 13.70 -10.50 40.08
C TRP A 55 13.52 -10.40 38.56
N CYS A 56 12.38 -9.89 38.10
CA CYS A 56 12.16 -9.53 36.69
C CYS A 56 12.00 -8.02 36.53
N ASN A 57 12.66 -7.48 35.51
CA ASN A 57 12.48 -6.10 35.09
C ASN A 57 12.03 -6.08 33.61
N VAL A 58 10.82 -5.60 33.36
CA VAL A 58 10.23 -5.55 32.02
C VAL A 58 10.34 -4.13 31.51
N PHE A 59 11.19 -3.91 30.51
CA PHE A 59 11.30 -2.62 29.84
C PHE A 59 10.59 -2.67 28.49
N ILE A 60 9.61 -1.79 28.34
CA ILE A 60 8.96 -1.58 27.05
C ILE A 60 9.76 -0.53 26.28
N ASP A 61 10.45 -0.94 25.23
CA ASP A 61 11.09 0.00 24.32
C ASP A 61 10.04 0.68 23.43
N GLY A 62 9.57 1.84 23.89
CA GLY A 62 8.63 2.67 23.16
C GLY A 62 9.15 3.13 21.78
N ALA A 63 10.47 3.23 21.57
CA ALA A 63 11.03 3.58 20.27
C ALA A 63 10.93 2.39 19.30
N SER A 64 11.20 1.17 19.76
CA SER A 64 10.98 -0.05 18.96
C SER A 64 9.50 -0.27 18.65
N ILE A 65 8.60 -0.07 19.61
CA ILE A 65 7.14 -0.12 19.34
C ILE A 65 6.73 0.94 18.31
N LYS A 66 7.21 2.19 18.46
CA LYS A 66 6.93 3.25 17.48
C LYS A 66 7.48 2.91 16.09
N ARG A 67 8.67 2.29 15.99
CA ARG A 67 9.24 1.81 14.71
C ARG A 67 8.40 0.69 14.10
N LEU A 68 7.97 -0.30 14.90
CA LEU A 68 7.08 -1.37 14.44
C LEU A 68 5.73 -0.81 13.96
N LEU A 69 5.15 0.14 14.69
CA LEU A 69 3.90 0.81 14.31
C LEU A 69 4.07 1.68 13.06
N ALA A 70 5.17 2.41 12.93
CA ALA A 70 5.46 3.22 11.74
C ALA A 70 5.67 2.36 10.48
N ASN A 71 6.34 1.20 10.63
CA ASN A 71 6.48 0.22 9.55
C ASN A 71 5.12 -0.41 9.19
N ALA A 72 4.27 -0.70 10.18
CA ALA A 72 2.92 -1.20 9.95
C ALA A 72 2.02 -0.14 9.29
N GLN A 73 2.13 1.14 9.66
CA GLN A 73 1.33 2.22 9.09
C GLN A 73 1.72 2.49 7.63
N ARG A 74 3.02 2.54 7.34
CA ARG A 74 3.53 2.67 5.96
C ARG A 74 3.01 1.52 5.08
N SER A 75 3.04 0.29 5.60
CA SER A 75 2.49 -0.89 4.91
C SER A 75 0.96 -0.86 4.72
N ARG A 76 0.19 -0.31 5.67
CA ARG A 76 -1.27 -0.24 5.57
C ARG A 76 -1.76 0.79 4.57
N ASP A 77 -1.16 1.97 4.57
CA ASP A 77 -1.54 3.03 3.63
C ASP A 77 -1.08 2.66 2.21
N GLU A 78 0.12 2.10 2.06
CA GLU A 78 0.60 1.51 0.80
C GLU A 78 -0.31 0.39 0.30
N MET A 79 -0.72 -0.54 1.17
CA MET A 79 -1.66 -1.62 0.79
C MET A 79 -3.01 -1.06 0.32
N ARG A 80 -3.54 -0.02 0.98
CA ARG A 80 -4.79 0.65 0.55
C ARG A 80 -4.63 1.28 -0.83
N THR A 81 -3.49 1.92 -1.10
CA THR A 81 -3.19 2.51 -2.41
C THR A 81 -3.06 1.43 -3.48
N ILE A 82 -2.41 0.31 -3.18
CA ILE A 82 -2.31 -0.86 -4.08
C ILE A 82 -3.70 -1.42 -4.40
N GLU A 83 -4.54 -1.65 -3.39
CA GLU A 83 -5.90 -2.17 -3.59
C GLU A 83 -6.76 -1.22 -4.43
N ARG A 84 -6.64 0.10 -4.19
CA ARG A 84 -7.30 1.15 -4.96
C ARG A 84 -6.84 1.12 -6.42
N ALA A 85 -5.54 1.14 -6.66
CA ALA A 85 -4.96 1.06 -8.00
C ALA A 85 -5.41 -0.21 -8.75
N LEU A 86 -5.44 -1.36 -8.06
CA LEU A 86 -5.90 -2.62 -8.63
C LEU A 86 -7.37 -2.60 -9.07
N ARG A 87 -8.25 -2.01 -8.26
CA ARG A 87 -9.67 -1.85 -8.60
C ARG A 87 -9.88 -0.94 -9.81
N LEU A 88 -9.03 0.08 -9.96
CA LEU A 88 -9.05 1.01 -11.08
C LEU A 88 -8.37 0.47 -12.35
N GLY A 89 -7.87 -0.77 -12.32
CA GLY A 89 -7.30 -1.42 -13.50
C GLY A 89 -5.79 -1.22 -13.70
N ALA A 90 -5.04 -0.90 -12.63
CA ALA A 90 -3.58 -0.84 -12.69
C ALA A 90 -2.96 -2.10 -13.32
N THR A 91 -1.99 -1.91 -14.22
CA THR A 91 -1.25 -3.00 -14.86
C THR A 91 -0.20 -3.58 -13.90
N CYS A 92 0.26 -4.80 -14.19
CA CYS A 92 1.35 -5.40 -13.39
C CYS A 92 2.62 -4.55 -13.43
N GLN A 93 2.95 -3.99 -14.60
CA GLN A 93 4.11 -3.11 -14.76
C GLN A 93 3.99 -1.84 -13.91
N MET A 94 2.80 -1.25 -13.83
CA MET A 94 2.57 -0.07 -13.00
C MET A 94 2.75 -0.38 -11.50
N LEU A 95 2.21 -1.50 -11.03
CA LEU A 95 2.40 -1.91 -9.64
C LEU A 95 3.84 -2.32 -9.31
N GLN A 96 4.57 -2.85 -10.28
CA GLN A 96 6.00 -3.12 -10.14
C GLN A 96 6.81 -1.82 -10.04
N PHE A 97 6.52 -0.83 -10.89
CA PHE A 97 7.22 0.46 -10.88
C PHE A 97 6.97 1.27 -9.60
N PHE A 98 5.72 1.33 -9.14
CA PHE A 98 5.33 2.16 -7.98
C PHE A 98 5.49 1.47 -6.63
N PHE A 99 5.29 0.15 -6.56
CA PHE A 99 5.21 -0.59 -5.30
C PHE A 99 6.19 -1.77 -5.25
N GLY A 100 7.05 -1.95 -6.26
CA GLY A 100 8.02 -3.05 -6.30
C GLY A 100 7.39 -4.45 -6.35
N MET A 101 6.09 -4.56 -6.63
CA MET A 101 5.37 -5.83 -6.58
C MET A 101 5.81 -6.76 -7.71
N SER A 102 6.03 -8.04 -7.39
CA SER A 102 6.25 -9.05 -8.42
C SER A 102 4.94 -9.37 -9.16
N PRO A 103 4.99 -9.88 -10.41
CA PRO A 103 3.80 -10.32 -11.12
C PRO A 103 2.98 -11.38 -10.37
N GLN A 104 3.65 -12.21 -9.54
CA GLN A 104 3.02 -13.22 -8.69
C GLN A 104 2.22 -12.58 -7.55
N ASP A 105 2.80 -11.58 -6.88
CA ASP A 105 2.13 -10.84 -5.80
C ASP A 105 0.92 -10.07 -6.33
N VAL A 106 1.02 -9.48 -7.52
CA VAL A 106 -0.10 -8.80 -8.19
C VAL A 106 -1.22 -9.78 -8.53
N ALA A 107 -0.89 -10.98 -9.04
CA ALA A 107 -1.88 -12.01 -9.34
C ALA A 107 -2.59 -12.51 -8.08
N LEU A 108 -1.83 -12.71 -6.99
CA LEU A 108 -2.35 -13.10 -5.68
C LEU A 108 -3.30 -12.03 -5.12
N GLN A 109 -2.89 -10.77 -5.16
CA GLN A 109 -3.72 -9.65 -4.69
C GLN A 109 -5.01 -9.49 -5.50
N ARG A 110 -4.96 -9.63 -6.83
CA ARG A 110 -6.18 -9.64 -7.67
C ARG A 110 -7.12 -10.79 -7.30
N ALA A 111 -6.57 -11.97 -7.04
CA ALA A 111 -7.36 -13.12 -6.62
C ALA A 111 -8.01 -12.88 -5.25
N MET A 112 -7.28 -12.30 -4.28
CA MET A 112 -7.80 -11.94 -2.96
C MET A 112 -8.93 -10.89 -3.03
N LEU A 113 -8.81 -9.91 -3.94
CA LEU A 113 -9.83 -8.89 -4.17
C LEU A 113 -11.00 -9.37 -5.05
N GLY A 114 -10.98 -10.63 -5.52
CA GLY A 114 -12.00 -11.19 -6.43
C GLY A 114 -12.02 -10.52 -7.82
N LEU A 115 -10.96 -9.81 -8.19
CA LEU A 115 -10.86 -9.13 -9.48
C LEU A 115 -10.61 -10.15 -10.58
N ARG A 116 -11.50 -10.22 -11.57
CA ARG A 116 -11.30 -11.08 -12.74
C ARG A 116 -10.20 -10.50 -13.63
N PRO A 117 -9.30 -11.33 -14.20
CA PRO A 117 -8.35 -10.87 -15.20
C PRO A 117 -9.10 -10.18 -16.34
N ARG A 118 -8.83 -8.89 -16.56
CA ARG A 118 -9.46 -8.12 -17.64
C ARG A 118 -8.95 -8.69 -18.97
N ARG A 119 -9.78 -9.51 -19.63
CA ARG A 119 -9.50 -10.06 -20.96
C ARG A 119 -10.09 -9.13 -22.01
N GLY A 120 -9.23 -8.45 -22.77
CA GLY A 120 -9.64 -7.59 -23.88
C GLY A 120 -8.66 -6.44 -24.12
N ARG A 121 -8.60 -5.96 -25.36
CA ARG A 121 -7.83 -4.76 -25.72
C ARG A 121 -8.30 -3.58 -24.87
N CYS A 122 -7.38 -2.80 -24.31
CA CYS A 122 -7.74 -1.51 -23.73
C CYS A 122 -8.45 -0.69 -24.81
N ARG A 123 -9.65 -0.18 -24.52
CA ARG A 123 -10.31 0.74 -25.45
C ARG A 123 -9.42 1.97 -25.58
N ALA A 124 -9.09 2.32 -26.81
CA ALA A 124 -8.50 3.62 -27.12
C ALA A 124 -9.46 4.72 -26.61
N LEU A 125 -8.89 5.79 -26.06
CA LEU A 125 -9.67 6.98 -25.68
C LEU A 125 -10.32 7.55 -26.94
N SER A 126 -11.61 7.89 -26.89
CA SER A 126 -12.22 8.73 -27.92
C SER A 126 -11.66 10.15 -27.80
N GLU A 127 -11.70 10.90 -28.90
CA GLU A 127 -11.22 12.29 -28.94
C GLU A 127 -11.92 13.19 -27.90
N GLU A 128 -13.23 13.00 -27.73
CA GLU A 128 -14.04 13.71 -26.73
C GLU A 128 -13.61 13.40 -25.29
N LEU A 129 -13.33 12.12 -25.02
CA LEU A 129 -12.96 11.66 -23.70
C LEU A 129 -11.51 12.04 -23.37
N ASP A 130 -10.64 12.09 -24.37
CA ASP A 130 -9.28 12.60 -24.22
C ASP A 130 -9.25 14.09 -23.85
N ALA A 131 -10.09 14.90 -24.52
CA ALA A 131 -10.24 16.31 -24.17
C ALA A 131 -10.75 16.48 -22.72
N LEU A 132 -11.69 15.64 -22.28
CA LEU A 132 -12.17 15.63 -20.89
C LEU A 132 -11.03 15.35 -19.91
N VAL A 133 -10.21 14.32 -20.15
CA VAL A 133 -9.07 13.97 -19.29
C VAL A 133 -8.06 15.13 -19.25
N TRP A 134 -7.79 15.78 -20.38
CA TRP A 134 -6.87 16.92 -20.46
C TRP A 134 -7.30 18.10 -19.58
N TYR A 135 -8.54 18.56 -19.77
CA TYR A 135 -9.06 19.69 -19.01
C TYR A 135 -9.15 19.37 -17.51
N ARG A 136 -9.53 18.14 -17.17
CA ARG A 136 -9.64 17.72 -15.77
C ARG A 136 -8.27 17.60 -15.10
N TRP A 137 -7.29 17.04 -15.80
CA TRP A 137 -5.92 16.95 -15.32
C TRP A 137 -5.33 18.33 -15.03
N LEU A 138 -5.50 19.29 -15.95
CA LEU A 138 -4.98 20.64 -15.74
C LEU A 138 -5.67 21.36 -14.57
N HIS A 139 -6.96 21.10 -14.34
CA HIS A 139 -7.67 21.60 -13.16
C HIS A 139 -7.03 21.06 -11.88
N PHE A 140 -6.83 19.74 -11.80
CA PHE A 140 -6.24 19.10 -10.61
C PHE A 140 -4.78 19.49 -10.37
N MET A 141 -3.97 19.65 -11.42
CA MET A 141 -2.60 20.14 -11.28
C MET A 141 -2.54 21.56 -10.70
N ARG A 142 -3.52 22.42 -11.01
CA ARG A 142 -3.63 23.77 -10.43
C ARG A 142 -4.17 23.76 -8.99
N GLU A 143 -5.15 22.91 -8.72
CA GLU A 143 -5.82 22.79 -7.42
C GLU A 143 -4.90 22.19 -6.37
N TYR A 144 -4.22 21.09 -6.70
CA TYR A 144 -3.34 20.36 -5.78
C TYR A 144 -1.88 20.79 -5.86
N GLN A 145 -1.50 21.68 -6.79
CA GLN A 145 -0.13 22.18 -6.99
C GLN A 145 0.93 21.06 -7.05
N VAL A 146 0.60 19.97 -7.75
CA VAL A 146 1.47 18.81 -7.86
C VAL A 146 2.65 19.12 -8.78
N GLU A 147 3.86 18.80 -8.32
CA GLU A 147 5.05 18.88 -9.15
C GLU A 147 5.07 17.74 -10.19
N PRO A 148 5.40 18.01 -11.46
CA PRO A 148 5.41 16.99 -12.51
C PRO A 148 6.50 15.92 -12.31
N GLU A 149 7.44 16.13 -11.39
CA GLU A 149 8.50 15.18 -11.03
C GLU A 149 8.06 14.21 -9.93
N ASP A 150 6.98 14.52 -9.19
CA ASP A 150 6.45 13.66 -8.13
C ASP A 150 5.49 12.61 -8.71
N ASN A 151 6.08 11.47 -9.12
CA ASN A 151 5.34 10.35 -9.68
C ASN A 151 4.29 9.77 -8.72
N VAL A 152 4.49 9.87 -7.40
CA VAL A 152 3.54 9.33 -6.41
C VAL A 152 2.32 10.24 -6.31
N ALA A 153 2.53 11.55 -6.23
CA ALA A 153 1.44 12.53 -6.26
C ALA A 153 0.67 12.49 -7.60
N LEU A 154 1.37 12.29 -8.72
CA LEU A 154 0.74 12.08 -10.03
C LEU A 154 -0.10 10.80 -10.08
N LEU A 155 0.36 9.71 -9.44
CA LEU A 155 -0.38 8.46 -9.37
C LEU A 155 -1.69 8.64 -8.60
N ASP A 156 -1.65 9.33 -7.46
CA ASP A 156 -2.82 9.63 -6.65
C ASP A 156 -3.83 10.50 -7.41
N LEU A 157 -3.35 11.50 -8.16
CA LEU A 157 -4.16 12.35 -9.02
C LEU A 157 -4.78 11.54 -10.17
N ALA A 158 -4.01 10.65 -10.80
CA ALA A 158 -4.53 9.75 -11.84
C ALA A 158 -5.60 8.81 -11.29
N MET A 159 -5.46 8.30 -10.06
CA MET A 159 -6.48 7.50 -9.39
C MET A 159 -7.76 8.30 -9.12
N LEU A 160 -7.64 9.53 -8.62
CA LEU A 160 -8.78 10.43 -8.40
C LEU A 160 -9.53 10.73 -9.70
N MET A 161 -8.81 11.05 -10.79
CA MET A 161 -9.42 11.28 -12.10
C MET A 161 -10.13 10.03 -12.63
N THR A 162 -9.50 8.87 -12.49
CA THR A 162 -10.09 7.61 -12.94
C THR A 162 -11.38 7.30 -12.18
N GLU A 163 -11.42 7.56 -10.88
CA GLU A 163 -12.63 7.40 -10.06
C GLU A 163 -13.73 8.37 -10.47
N GLU A 164 -13.39 9.64 -10.71
CA GLU A 164 -14.38 10.65 -11.06
C GLU A 164 -14.98 10.42 -12.45
N ILE A 165 -14.17 10.04 -13.44
CA ILE A 165 -14.66 9.78 -14.80
C ILE A 165 -15.45 8.47 -14.87
N ASN A 166 -15.11 7.49 -14.02
CA ASN A 166 -15.85 6.23 -13.91
C ASN A 166 -17.01 6.30 -12.92
N ALA A 167 -17.18 7.40 -12.18
CA ALA A 167 -18.34 7.59 -11.32
C ALA A 167 -19.57 7.62 -12.23
N PRO A 168 -20.59 6.77 -11.98
CA PRO A 168 -21.78 6.80 -12.82
C PRO A 168 -22.41 8.20 -12.71
N PRO A 169 -22.73 8.87 -13.82
CA PRO A 169 -23.74 9.92 -13.76
C PRO A 169 -25.03 9.25 -13.24
N GLU A 170 -25.81 9.94 -12.43
CA GLU A 170 -27.07 9.46 -11.83
C GLU A 170 -28.17 9.17 -12.87
N LEU A 171 -27.89 8.39 -13.91
CA LEU A 171 -28.77 8.14 -15.05
C LEU A 171 -28.94 6.64 -15.30
N ASP A 172 -30.14 6.18 -14.94
CA ASP A 172 -30.90 5.03 -15.42
C ASP A 172 -30.11 3.90 -16.11
N GLY A 173 -29.99 2.77 -15.40
CA GLY A 173 -29.24 1.58 -15.80
C GLY A 173 -29.82 0.76 -16.97
N ASN A 174 -30.12 1.37 -18.11
CA ASN A 174 -30.57 0.68 -19.32
C ASN A 174 -29.98 1.19 -20.65
N ASP A 175 -28.89 1.99 -20.63
CA ASP A 175 -28.21 2.39 -21.88
C ASP A 175 -27.05 1.45 -22.25
N PRO A 176 -27.14 0.68 -23.36
CA PRO A 176 -26.06 -0.18 -23.85
C PRO A 176 -24.79 0.59 -24.26
N ASP A 177 -24.87 1.92 -24.39
CA ASP A 177 -23.74 2.80 -24.68
C ASP A 177 -23.13 3.45 -23.41
N THR A 178 -23.33 2.84 -22.23
CA THR A 178 -22.63 3.26 -21.00
C THR A 178 -21.12 3.34 -21.28
N PRO A 179 -20.49 4.52 -21.16
CA PRO A 179 -19.06 4.68 -21.44
C PRO A 179 -18.28 3.74 -20.55
N GLY A 180 -17.68 2.73 -21.17
CA GLY A 180 -17.05 1.62 -20.45
C GLY A 180 -15.95 2.13 -19.52
N ILE A 181 -15.89 1.55 -18.32
CA ILE A 181 -14.94 1.86 -17.25
C ILE A 181 -13.52 2.04 -17.80
N LEU A 182 -13.00 3.26 -17.74
CA LEU A 182 -11.63 3.61 -18.11
C LEU A 182 -10.65 2.98 -17.12
N SER A 183 -9.53 2.51 -17.65
CA SER A 183 -8.45 1.98 -16.82
C SER A 183 -7.54 3.10 -16.35
N LEU A 184 -7.08 3.03 -15.10
CA LEU A 184 -6.05 3.88 -14.54
C LEU A 184 -4.80 3.95 -15.42
N SER A 185 -4.43 2.82 -16.03
CA SER A 185 -3.28 2.75 -16.94
C SER A 185 -3.41 3.63 -18.18
N VAL A 186 -4.63 3.83 -18.68
CA VAL A 186 -4.88 4.64 -19.89
C VAL A 186 -4.73 6.13 -19.55
N ILE A 187 -5.29 6.55 -18.42
CA ILE A 187 -5.14 7.93 -17.91
C ILE A 187 -3.68 8.21 -17.57
N TRP A 188 -3.02 7.28 -16.87
CA TRP A 188 -1.60 7.37 -16.53
C TRP A 188 -0.70 7.57 -17.76
N ASN A 189 -0.87 6.72 -18.79
CA ASN A 189 -0.08 6.82 -20.02
C ASN A 189 -0.30 8.16 -20.72
N ARG A 190 -1.51 8.71 -20.67
CA ARG A 190 -1.83 9.99 -21.30
C ARG A 190 -1.16 11.17 -20.59
N ILE A 191 -1.19 11.17 -19.26
CA ILE A 191 -0.47 12.15 -18.43
C ILE A 191 1.03 12.08 -18.70
N GLN A 192 1.61 10.88 -18.70
CA GLN A 192 3.03 10.69 -18.96
C GLN A 192 3.42 11.18 -20.36
N TYR A 193 2.61 10.89 -21.38
CA TYR A 193 2.81 11.43 -22.73
C TYR A 193 2.83 12.97 -22.73
N TRP A 194 1.90 13.62 -22.02
CA TRP A 194 1.87 15.09 -21.96
C TRP A 194 3.07 15.72 -21.28
N ILE A 195 3.59 15.07 -20.24
CA ILE A 195 4.79 15.51 -19.53
C ILE A 195 6.02 15.30 -20.44
N GLN A 196 6.17 14.11 -21.04
CA GLN A 196 7.30 13.79 -21.92
C GLN A 196 7.34 14.64 -23.19
N ALA A 197 6.18 14.91 -23.78
CA ALA A 197 6.05 15.79 -24.95
C ALA A 197 6.17 17.29 -24.59
N GLY A 198 6.28 17.63 -23.31
CA GLY A 198 6.48 19.00 -22.84
C GLY A 198 5.24 19.90 -22.97
N PHE A 199 4.04 19.31 -23.04
CA PHE A 199 2.78 20.06 -23.00
C PHE A 199 2.49 20.65 -21.61
N TYR A 200 3.21 20.20 -20.58
CA TYR A 200 3.18 20.71 -19.22
C TYR A 200 4.60 20.88 -18.65
N PRO A 201 4.90 21.96 -17.89
CA PRO A 201 4.01 23.07 -17.53
C PRO A 201 3.70 23.97 -18.75
N PRO A 202 2.46 24.49 -18.88
CA PRO A 202 2.07 25.29 -20.02
C PRO A 202 2.93 26.57 -20.09
N LYS A 203 3.67 26.72 -21.19
CA LYS A 203 4.52 27.90 -21.43
C LYS A 203 3.63 29.10 -21.77
N GLY A 204 3.30 29.92 -20.78
CA GLY A 204 2.65 31.23 -21.01
C GLY A 204 1.78 31.73 -19.87
N ASN A 205 2.13 32.91 -19.33
CA ASN A 205 1.28 33.68 -18.43
C ASN A 205 -0.02 34.11 -19.14
N GLY A 206 -1.17 33.51 -18.80
CA GLY A 206 -2.47 34.09 -19.19
C GLY A 206 -3.62 33.10 -19.35
N ARG A 207 -4.35 32.86 -18.25
CA ARG A 207 -5.80 32.61 -18.08
C ARG A 207 -6.63 31.68 -19.00
N ALA A 208 -6.17 31.21 -20.15
CA ALA A 208 -6.87 30.21 -20.95
C ALA A 208 -6.28 28.81 -20.71
N LEU A 209 -7.11 27.78 -20.57
CA LEU A 209 -6.61 26.40 -20.63
C LEU A 209 -6.03 26.17 -22.04
N PRO A 210 -4.80 25.66 -22.18
CA PRO A 210 -4.28 25.24 -23.47
C PRO A 210 -5.24 24.23 -24.13
N PRO A 211 -5.42 24.28 -25.46
CA PRO A 211 -6.23 23.29 -26.16
C PRO A 211 -5.68 21.88 -25.93
N PRO A 212 -6.54 20.83 -25.95
CA PRO A 212 -6.08 19.46 -25.81
C PRO A 212 -5.07 19.16 -26.93
N PRO A 213 -3.91 18.56 -26.60
CA PRO A 213 -2.97 18.13 -27.62
C PRO A 213 -3.63 17.07 -28.51
N PRO A 214 -3.26 16.99 -29.80
CA PRO A 214 -3.83 15.99 -30.72
C PRO A 214 -3.58 14.59 -30.18
N ALA A 215 -4.58 13.72 -30.31
CA ALA A 215 -4.46 12.34 -29.84
C ALA A 215 -3.25 11.67 -30.53
N PRO A 216 -2.25 11.14 -29.79
CA PRO A 216 -1.20 10.34 -30.40
C PRO A 216 -1.81 9.14 -31.12
N ASP A 217 -1.23 8.83 -32.28
CA ASP A 217 -1.57 7.66 -33.08
C ASP A 217 -1.25 6.40 -32.26
N LEU A 218 -2.26 5.77 -31.67
CA LEU A 218 -2.10 4.65 -30.72
C LEU A 218 -1.55 3.36 -31.38
N ALA A 219 -1.20 3.39 -32.67
CA ALA A 219 -0.60 2.27 -33.40
C ALA A 219 0.89 2.07 -33.10
N THR A 220 1.59 3.05 -32.51
CA THR A 220 3.04 3.00 -32.26
C THR A 220 3.43 2.83 -30.78
N LEU A 221 2.46 2.72 -29.86
CA LEU A 221 2.75 2.64 -28.42
C LEU A 221 2.76 1.21 -27.85
N ASP A 222 2.57 0.18 -28.68
CA ASP A 222 2.65 -1.23 -28.26
C ASP A 222 4.03 -1.87 -28.57
N GLU A 223 4.90 -1.18 -29.31
CA GLU A 223 6.27 -1.63 -29.59
C GLU A 223 7.23 -0.43 -29.57
N GLY A 224 7.84 -0.12 -28.42
CA GLY A 224 8.92 0.85 -28.40
C GLY A 224 9.18 1.49 -27.05
N GLU A 225 10.21 0.99 -26.37
CA GLU A 225 11.15 1.79 -25.59
C GLU A 225 10.61 2.69 -24.48
N TYR A 226 10.67 2.16 -23.26
CA TYR A 226 11.34 2.94 -22.21
C TYR A 226 12.42 2.04 -21.60
N ALA A 227 13.61 2.17 -22.18
CA ALA A 227 14.83 1.51 -21.74
C ALA A 227 15.44 2.26 -20.53
N PRO A 228 16.49 1.69 -19.91
CA PRO A 228 16.59 1.26 -18.52
C PRO A 228 16.67 2.35 -17.45
#